data_AF-B0NC84-F1
#
_entry.id   AF-B0NC84-F1
#
_cell.length_a   1.000
_cell.length_b   1.000
_cell.length_c   1.000
_cell.angle_alpha   90.00
_cell.angle_beta   90.00
_cell.angle_gamma   90.00
#
_symmetry.space_group_name_H-M   'P 1'
#
loop_
_entity.id
_entity.type
_entity.pdbx_description
1 polymer ?
#
loop_
_entity_poly.entity_id
_entity_poly.type
_entity_poly.pdbx_seq_one_letter_code
_entity_poly.pdbx_strand_id
1 'polypeptide(L)'
;MTQNEFNVVLEQQYRKCADVLAHKKKEYTGDRIDRLSAFKIAASLQGCTPKAALAGMMSKHVVSLYDMCYSSLLQFDLEQWDEKITDCINYLILLKALIKEEQAYGSH
;
A
#
# COMPACT_ATOMS: atom_id res chain seq x y z
N MET A 1 5.34 -25.98 2.25
CA MET A 1 5.31 -24.92 3.29
C MET A 1 4.75 -25.49 4.57
N THR A 2 5.59 -25.65 5.59
CA THR A 2 5.21 -25.95 6.98
C THR A 2 4.77 -24.67 7.70
N GLN A 3 4.26 -24.78 8.93
CA GLN A 3 3.93 -23.60 9.74
C GLN A 3 5.14 -22.69 9.96
N ASN A 4 6.31 -23.28 10.22
CA ASN A 4 7.54 -22.51 10.43
C ASN A 4 7.98 -21.78 9.16
N GLU A 5 7.90 -22.43 8.00
CA GLU A 5 8.22 -21.80 6.71
C GLU A 5 7.26 -20.64 6.40
N PHE A 6 5.96 -20.81 6.68
CA PHE A 6 5.00 -19.72 6.52
C PHE A 6 5.29 -18.53 7.44
N ASN A 7 5.62 -18.79 8.71
CA ASN A 7 5.96 -17.74 9.66
C ASN A 7 7.19 -16.95 9.22
N VAL A 8 8.17 -17.60 8.59
CA VAL A 8 9.32 -16.90 7.99
C VAL A 8 8.87 -15.96 6.87
N VAL A 9 8.00 -16.42 5.96
CA VAL A 9 7.44 -15.58 4.88
C VAL A 9 6.67 -14.39 5.45
N LEU A 10 5.84 -14.61 6.48
CA LEU A 10 5.07 -13.56 7.16
C LEU A 10 5.98 -12.48 7.76
N GLU A 11 7.00 -12.90 8.53
CA GLU A 11 7.95 -11.97 9.17
C GLU A 11 8.76 -11.19 8.15
N GLN A 12 9.19 -11.83 7.06
CA GLN A 12 9.89 -11.17 5.96
C GLN A 12 8.99 -10.12 5.30
N GLN A 13 7.73 -10.46 5.03
CA GLN A 13 6.79 -9.52 4.43
C GLN A 13 6.49 -8.33 5.36
N TYR A 14 6.35 -8.57 6.66
CA TYR A 14 6.16 -7.51 7.65
C TYR A 14 7.34 -6.52 7.65
N ARG A 15 8.58 -7.03 7.65
CA ARG A 15 9.79 -6.19 7.60
C ARG A 15 9.85 -5.37 6.32
N LYS A 16 9.61 -5.98 5.15
CA LYS A 16 9.58 -5.28 3.86
C LYS A 16 8.54 -4.14 3.85
N CYS A 17 7.34 -4.40 4.36
CA CYS A 17 6.32 -3.37 4.50
C CYS A 17 6.80 -2.21 5.38
N ALA A 18 7.39 -2.52 6.54
CA ALA A 18 7.91 -1.51 7.46
C ALA A 18 9.02 -0.66 6.83
N ASP A 19 9.98 -1.30 6.16
CA ASP A 19 11.10 -0.64 5.49
C ASP A 19 10.61 0.28 4.37
N VAL A 20 9.73 -0.22 3.49
CA VAL A 20 9.17 0.57 2.39
C VAL A 20 8.37 1.76 2.92
N LEU A 21 7.53 1.58 3.95
CA LEU A 21 6.78 2.70 4.56
C LEU A 21 7.70 3.72 5.26
N ALA A 22 8.84 3.27 5.80
CA ALA A 22 9.84 4.15 6.40
C ALA A 22 10.60 4.95 5.33
N HIS A 23 10.98 4.33 4.22
CA HIS A 23 11.70 4.96 3.11
C HIS A 23 10.81 5.90 2.28
N LYS A 24 9.58 5.48 1.96
CA LYS A 24 8.58 6.29 1.22
C LYS A 24 8.12 7.54 1.98
N LYS A 25 8.40 7.64 3.29
CA LYS A 25 8.25 8.87 4.08
C LYS A 25 9.03 10.05 3.47
N LYS A 26 10.10 9.81 2.71
CA LYS A 26 10.85 10.90 2.08
C LYS A 26 10.22 11.34 0.75
N GLU A 27 9.54 10.44 0.05
CA GLU A 27 9.06 10.63 -1.32
C GLU A 27 7.63 11.21 -1.40
N TYR A 28 6.70 10.76 -0.54
CA TYR A 28 5.29 11.18 -0.62
C TYR A 28 4.96 12.41 0.23
N THR A 29 5.76 12.69 1.26
CA THR A 29 5.48 13.76 2.21
C THR A 29 6.52 14.89 2.16
N GLY A 30 7.70 14.69 1.58
CA GLY A 30 8.84 15.58 1.85
C GLY A 30 9.08 15.65 3.37
N ASP A 31 9.20 16.85 3.93
CA ASP A 31 9.25 17.08 5.39
C ASP A 31 7.89 17.07 6.10
N ARG A 32 6.78 16.75 5.40
CA ARG A 32 5.44 16.78 6.01
C ARG A 32 5.29 15.66 7.03
N ILE A 33 4.73 16.02 8.18
CA ILE A 33 4.49 15.11 9.32
C ILE A 33 3.36 14.10 8.99
N ASP A 34 2.41 14.50 8.14
CA ASP A 34 1.23 13.71 7.80
C ASP A 34 1.48 12.74 6.63
N ARG A 35 1.58 11.44 6.94
CA ARG A 35 1.76 10.34 5.97
C ARG A 35 0.60 10.19 4.97
N LEU A 36 -0.55 10.80 5.22
CA LEU A 36 -1.75 10.70 4.38
C LEU A 36 -1.93 11.94 3.47
N SER A 37 -1.02 12.92 3.55
CA SER A 37 -1.17 14.20 2.85
C SER A 37 -1.28 14.06 1.33
N ALA A 38 -0.57 13.09 0.74
CA ALA A 38 -0.62 12.83 -0.69
C ALA A 38 -2.05 12.46 -1.16
N PHE A 39 -2.76 11.65 -0.37
CA PHE A 39 -4.13 11.24 -0.67
C PHE A 39 -5.12 12.40 -0.48
N LYS A 40 -4.92 13.24 0.54
CA LYS A 40 -5.74 14.43 0.78
C LYS A 40 -5.59 15.45 -0.36
N ILE A 41 -4.36 15.67 -0.83
CA ILE A 41 -4.09 16.52 -1.99
C ILE A 41 -4.73 15.94 -3.25
N ALA A 42 -4.51 14.66 -3.53
CA ALA A 42 -5.08 14.00 -4.71
C ALA A 42 -6.61 14.04 -4.70
N ALA A 43 -7.22 13.81 -3.54
CA ALA A 43 -8.66 13.91 -3.34
C ALA A 43 -9.20 15.32 -3.65
N SER A 44 -8.52 16.36 -3.14
CA SER A 44 -8.86 17.76 -3.44
C SER A 44 -8.77 18.07 -4.93
N LEU A 45 -7.69 17.63 -5.59
CA LEU A 45 -7.49 17.83 -7.03
C LEU A 45 -8.53 17.09 -7.90
N GLN A 46 -9.00 15.93 -7.45
CA GLN A 46 -9.93 15.08 -8.20
C GLN A 46 -11.40 15.28 -7.78
N GLY A 47 -11.67 16.12 -6.78
CA GLY A 47 -13.04 16.31 -6.26
C GLY A 47 -13.63 15.05 -5.63
N CYS A 48 -12.81 14.21 -4.98
CA CYS A 48 -13.26 12.96 -4.35
C CYS A 48 -12.81 12.88 -2.88
N THR A 49 -13.05 11.75 -2.21
CA THR A 49 -12.59 11.54 -0.82
C THR A 49 -11.15 11.01 -0.79
N PRO A 50 -10.37 11.25 0.29
CA PRO A 50 -9.04 10.64 0.45
C PRO A 50 -9.03 9.11 0.30
N LYS A 51 -10.10 8.43 0.77
CA LYS A 51 -10.27 6.99 0.58
C LYS A 51 -10.43 6.60 -0.89
N ALA A 52 -11.22 7.36 -1.65
CA ALA A 52 -11.40 7.13 -3.08
C ALA A 52 -10.11 7.39 -3.87
N ALA A 53 -9.39 8.47 -3.55
CA ALA A 53 -8.09 8.76 -4.15
C ALA A 53 -7.08 7.64 -3.87
N LEU A 54 -7.01 7.15 -2.62
CA LEU A 54 -6.16 6.02 -2.25
C LEU A 54 -6.55 4.75 -3.01
N ALA A 55 -7.85 4.41 -3.08
CA ALA A 55 -8.34 3.25 -3.81
C ALA A 55 -7.96 3.29 -5.29
N GLY A 56 -8.03 4.47 -5.92
CA GLY A 56 -7.56 4.69 -7.28
C GLY A 56 -6.06 4.37 -7.44
N MET A 57 -5.21 4.83 -6.52
CA MET A 57 -3.77 4.54 -6.56
C MET A 57 -3.44 3.07 -6.25
N MET A 58 -4.20 2.44 -5.34
CA MET A 58 -4.06 1.03 -5.01
C MET A 58 -4.46 0.12 -6.18
N SER A 59 -5.45 0.54 -6.98
CA SER A 59 -6.02 -0.27 -8.05
C SER A 59 -4.97 -0.80 -9.03
N LYS A 60 -3.96 -0.01 -9.40
CA LYS A 60 -2.87 -0.44 -10.29
C LYS A 60 -2.05 -1.61 -9.72
N HIS A 61 -1.88 -1.67 -8.40
CA HIS A 61 -1.14 -2.75 -7.74
C HIS A 61 -1.99 -4.01 -7.68
N VAL A 62 -3.28 -3.88 -7.40
CA VAL A 62 -4.23 -5.00 -7.44
C VAL A 62 -4.33 -5.58 -8.84
N VAL A 63 -4.57 -4.75 -9.87
CA VAL A 63 -4.63 -5.19 -11.27
C VAL A 63 -3.32 -5.87 -11.69
N SER A 64 -2.16 -5.29 -11.35
CA SER A 64 -0.86 -5.91 -11.63
C SER A 64 -0.72 -7.29 -10.98
N LEU A 65 -1.20 -7.49 -9.75
CA LEU A 65 -1.17 -8.80 -9.10
C LEU A 65 -2.09 -9.80 -9.79
N TYR A 66 -3.27 -9.37 -10.24
CA TYR A 66 -4.15 -10.21 -11.05
C TYR A 66 -3.45 -10.62 -12.35
N ASP A 67 -2.90 -9.68 -13.10
CA ASP A 67 -2.19 -9.95 -14.35
C ASP A 67 -1.03 -10.93 -14.13
N MET A 68 -0.25 -10.76 -13.05
CA MET A 68 0.84 -11.67 -12.71
C MET A 68 0.36 -13.08 -12.38
N CYS A 69 -0.74 -13.22 -11.64
CA CYS A 69 -1.33 -14.52 -11.29
C CYS A 69 -1.90 -15.27 -12.50
N TYR A 70 -2.48 -14.55 -13.45
CA TYR A 70 -3.12 -15.14 -14.65
C TYR A 70 -2.20 -15.21 -15.87
N SER A 71 -1.00 -14.64 -15.78
CA SER A 71 -0.02 -14.69 -16.87
C SER A 71 0.48 -16.12 -17.10
N SER A 72 0.19 -16.65 -18.28
CA SER A 72 0.76 -17.90 -18.78
C SER A 72 2.01 -17.69 -19.64
N LEU A 73 2.35 -16.45 -19.97
CA LEU A 73 3.38 -16.08 -20.96
C LEU A 73 4.62 -15.44 -20.35
N LEU A 74 4.45 -14.71 -19.25
CA LEU A 74 5.54 -14.04 -18.53
C LEU A 74 5.84 -14.78 -17.24
N GLN A 75 7.13 -15.03 -17.00
CA GLN A 75 7.66 -15.45 -15.71
C GLN A 75 8.13 -14.20 -14.96
N PHE A 76 7.68 -14.03 -13.73
CA PHE A 76 8.11 -12.94 -12.86
C PHE A 76 9.05 -13.48 -11.79
N ASP A 77 10.12 -12.75 -11.53
CA ASP A 77 11.03 -13.09 -10.45
C ASP A 77 10.41 -12.78 -9.07
N LEU A 78 11.05 -13.30 -8.01
CA LEU A 78 10.57 -13.10 -6.65
C LEU A 78 10.60 -11.62 -6.23
N GLU A 79 11.51 -10.81 -6.76
CA GLU A 79 11.61 -9.40 -6.43
C GLU A 79 10.39 -8.62 -6.96
N GLN A 80 9.95 -8.93 -8.19
CA GLN A 80 8.73 -8.37 -8.78
C GLN A 80 7.48 -8.76 -7.97
N TRP A 81 7.37 -10.02 -7.55
CA TRP A 81 6.28 -10.46 -6.68
C TRP A 81 6.29 -9.72 -5.35
N ASP A 82 7.46 -9.68 -4.71
CA ASP A 82 7.64 -9.02 -3.42
C ASP A 82 7.32 -7.52 -3.49
N GLU A 83 7.73 -6.83 -4.55
CA GLU A 83 7.41 -5.41 -4.76
C GLU A 83 5.89 -5.20 -4.82
N LYS A 84 5.18 -5.95 -5.68
CA LYS A 84 3.73 -5.76 -5.88
C LYS A 84 2.91 -6.17 -4.67
N ILE A 85 3.28 -7.28 -4.00
CA ILE A 85 2.65 -7.72 -2.76
C ILE A 85 2.87 -6.68 -1.66
N THR A 86 4.11 -6.20 -1.49
CA THR A 86 4.45 -5.19 -0.48
C THR A 86 3.70 -3.89 -0.70
N ASP A 87 3.66 -3.38 -1.94
CA ASP A 87 2.92 -2.16 -2.25
C ASP A 87 1.42 -2.34 -1.95
N CYS A 88 0.81 -3.45 -2.38
CA CYS A 88 -0.60 -3.71 -2.12
C CYS A 88 -0.92 -3.73 -0.61
N ILE A 89 -0.11 -4.44 0.19
CA ILE A 89 -0.27 -4.48 1.67
C ILE A 89 -0.09 -3.09 2.27
N ASN A 90 0.90 -2.32 1.82
CA ASN A 90 1.15 -0.97 2.31
C ASN A 90 -0.02 -0.03 2.04
N TYR A 91 -0.65 -0.10 0.86
CA TYR A 91 -1.87 0.66 0.57
C TYR A 91 -3.03 0.27 1.49
N LEU A 92 -3.20 -1.02 1.82
CA LEU A 92 -4.21 -1.46 2.78
C LEU A 92 -3.94 -0.93 4.20
N ILE A 93 -2.67 -0.88 4.62
CA ILE A 93 -2.26 -0.27 5.90
C ILE A 93 -2.59 1.23 5.92
N LEU A 94 -2.29 1.95 4.83
CA LEU A 94 -2.58 3.39 4.70
C LEU A 94 -4.09 3.66 4.65
N LEU A 95 -4.88 2.80 4.01
CA LEU A 95 -6.34 2.86 4.03
C LEU A 95 -6.88 2.69 5.46
N LYS A 96 -6.34 1.73 6.21
CA LYS A 96 -6.68 1.55 7.62
C LYS A 96 -6.35 2.79 8.45
N ALA A 97 -5.26 3.49 8.14
CA ALA A 97 -4.90 4.74 8.79
C ALA A 97 -5.89 5.87 8.47
N LEU A 98 -6.32 6.02 7.21
CA LEU A 98 -7.37 6.97 6.82
C LEU A 98 -8.68 6.71 7.56
N ILE A 99 -9.13 5.45 7.63
CA ILE A 99 -10.36 5.08 8.34
C ILE A 99 -10.26 5.44 9.82
N LYS A 100 -9.11 5.19 10.45
CA LYS A 100 -8.87 5.58 11.85
C LYS A 100 -8.86 7.09 12.06
N GLU A 101 -8.26 7.84 11.13
CA GLU A 101 -8.24 9.31 11.17
C GLU A 101 -9.66 9.88 11.05
N GLU A 102 -10.46 9.38 10.11
CA GLU A 102 -11.87 9.77 9.97
C GLU A 102 -12.69 9.46 11.22
N GLN A 103 -12.45 8.32 11.89
CA GLN A 103 -13.16 8.00 13.14
C GLN A 103 -12.74 8.91 14.30
N ALA A 104 -11.47 9.32 14.35
CA ALA A 104 -10.95 10.18 15.40
C ALA A 104 -11.36 11.65 15.23
N TYR A 105 -11.49 12.13 13.99
CA TYR A 105 -11.68 13.56 13.68
C TYR A 105 -12.96 13.88 12.87
N GLY A 106 -13.66 12.88 12.34
CA GLY A 106 -14.87 13.02 11.52
C GLY A 106 -16.18 13.11 12.30
N SER A 107 -16.12 13.47 13.59
CA SER A 107 -17.29 13.79 14.42
C SER A 107 -17.31 15.27 14.78
N HIS A 108 -17.35 16.16 13.78
CA HIS A 108 -17.74 17.57 13.93
C HIS A 108 -18.42 18.06 12.65
#